data_AF-G4VAS6-F1
#
_entry.id   AF-G4VAS6-F1
#
_cell.length_a   1.000
_cell.length_b   1.000
_cell.length_c   1.000
_cell.angle_alpha   90.00
_cell.angle_beta   90.00
_cell.angle_gamma   90.00
#
_symmetry.space_group_name_H-M   'P 1'
#
loop_
_entity.id
_entity.type
_entity.pdbx_description
1 polymer ?
#
loop_
_entity_poly.entity_id
_entity_poly.type
_entity_poly.pdbx_seq_one_letter_code
_entity_poly.pdbx_strand_id
1 'polypeptide(L)'
;MKYTSQILLLILLIIVNLHCSFSLSCYECLNCPDPFENSSLVQTKHNCVWCAKLMVGDYKTPIRECTPNCTFEFWSKRYLSLSYYCCQTNYCNTSVKTCINHHMLTVIVVTLTCFFRVKMK
;
A
#
# COMPACT_ATOMS: atom_id res chain seq x y z
N MET A 1 -36.09 -12.08 9.27
CA MET A 1 -34.80 -11.66 9.87
C MET A 1 -33.62 -12.62 9.58
N LYS A 2 -33.60 -13.39 8.47
CA LYS A 2 -32.52 -14.37 8.23
C LYS A 2 -31.22 -13.80 7.63
N TYR A 3 -31.24 -12.61 7.03
CA TYR A 3 -30.09 -12.05 6.31
C TYR A 3 -29.38 -10.87 7.02
N THR A 4 -29.97 -10.34 8.09
CA THR A 4 -29.43 -9.15 8.78
C THR A 4 -28.05 -9.40 9.37
N SER A 5 -27.79 -10.59 9.92
CA SER A 5 -26.47 -10.97 10.47
C SER A 5 -25.40 -11.09 9.37
N GLN A 6 -25.76 -11.63 8.19
CA GLN A 6 -24.84 -11.79 7.06
C GLN A 6 -24.47 -10.43 6.44
N ILE A 7 -25.44 -9.53 6.31
CA ILE A 7 -25.21 -8.16 5.83
C ILE A 7 -24.30 -7.40 6.81
N LEU A 8 -24.54 -7.53 8.12
CA LEU A 8 -23.70 -6.88 9.13
C LEU A 8 -22.25 -7.38 9.09
N LEU A 9 -22.03 -8.69 8.95
CA LEU A 9 -20.70 -9.27 8.82
C LEU A 9 -19.97 -8.78 7.56
N LEU A 10 -20.67 -8.72 6.43
CA LEU A 10 -20.10 -8.20 5.18
C LEU A 10 -19.69 -6.73 5.33
N ILE A 11 -20.54 -5.90 5.96
CA ILE A 11 -20.23 -4.49 6.24
C ILE A 11 -19.02 -4.39 7.18
N LEU A 12 -18.94 -5.18 8.24
CA LEU A 12 -17.79 -5.23 9.16
C LEU A 12 -16.50 -5.62 8.43
N LEU A 13 -16.55 -6.63 7.55
CA LEU A 13 -15.40 -7.04 6.74
C LEU A 13 -14.96 -5.93 5.79
N ILE A 14 -15.90 -5.25 5.12
CA ILE A 14 -15.59 -4.10 4.26
C ILE A 14 -14.96 -2.99 5.10
N ILE A 15 -15.53 -2.64 6.26
CA ILE A 15 -15.00 -1.60 7.14
C ILE A 15 -13.60 -1.95 7.65
N VAL A 16 -13.35 -3.19 8.10
CA VAL A 16 -12.02 -3.61 8.58
C VAL A 16 -10.99 -3.56 7.45
N ASN A 17 -11.35 -3.98 6.23
CA ASN A 17 -10.44 -3.87 5.08
C ASN A 17 -10.17 -2.42 4.68
N LEU A 18 -11.18 -1.55 4.75
CA LEU A 18 -11.02 -0.11 4.54
C LEU A 18 -10.18 0.53 5.66
N HIS A 19 -10.39 0.14 6.93
CA HIS A 19 -9.68 0.68 8.08
C HIS A 19 -8.20 0.29 8.10
N CYS A 20 -7.85 -0.89 7.58
CA CYS A 20 -6.46 -1.27 7.33
C CYS A 20 -5.75 -0.35 6.32
N SER A 21 -6.48 0.48 5.57
CA SER A 21 -5.91 1.46 4.63
C SER A 21 -5.66 2.86 5.21
N PHE A 22 -6.09 3.19 6.45
CA PHE A 22 -6.20 4.58 6.89
C PHE A 22 -5.03 5.17 7.70
N SER A 23 -3.98 4.41 8.02
CA SER A 23 -2.74 5.00 8.58
C SER A 23 -1.52 4.29 8.03
N LEU A 24 -1.14 4.66 6.80
CA LEU A 24 0.07 4.16 6.17
C LEU A 24 1.30 4.83 6.79
N SER A 25 2.32 4.04 7.11
CA SER A 25 3.65 4.53 7.49
C SER A 25 4.64 4.25 6.37
N CYS A 26 5.46 5.23 6.00
CA CYS A 26 6.39 5.16 4.88
C CYS A 26 7.79 5.57 5.33
N TYR A 27 8.82 5.09 4.62
CA TYR A 27 10.16 5.65 4.74
C TYR A 27 10.29 6.92 3.89
N GLU A 28 10.98 7.94 4.42
CA GLU A 28 11.21 9.22 3.77
C GLU A 28 12.70 9.57 3.80
N CYS A 29 13.30 9.82 2.63
CA CYS A 29 14.69 10.24 2.47
C CYS A 29 14.97 10.74 1.04
N LEU A 30 15.84 11.74 0.88
CA LEU A 30 16.22 12.30 -0.43
C LEU A 30 17.37 11.52 -1.10
N ASN A 31 18.32 11.01 -0.31
CA ASN A 31 19.43 10.20 -0.81
C ASN A 31 19.46 8.89 -0.04
N CYS A 32 18.45 8.07 -0.25
CA CYS A 32 18.29 6.87 0.53
C CYS A 32 19.35 5.82 0.14
N PRO A 33 19.87 5.04 1.10
CA PRO A 33 20.71 3.90 0.78
C PRO A 33 20.05 2.94 -0.22
N ASP A 34 20.88 2.40 -1.12
CA ASP A 34 20.53 1.30 -2.02
C ASP A 34 21.69 0.28 -2.04
N PRO A 35 21.52 -0.95 -1.53
CA PRO A 35 20.30 -1.53 -0.98
C PRO A 35 19.77 -0.76 0.23
N PHE A 36 18.45 -0.84 0.48
CA PHE A 36 17.84 -0.10 1.59
C PHE A 36 18.38 -0.58 2.93
N GLU A 37 18.90 0.37 3.70
CA GLU A 37 19.30 0.18 5.08
C GLU A 37 18.65 1.26 5.94
N ASN A 38 18.17 0.86 7.11
CA ASN A 38 17.63 1.79 8.09
C ASN A 38 18.81 2.55 8.72
N SER A 39 19.12 3.71 8.14
CA SER A 39 20.20 4.59 8.57
C SER A 39 19.62 5.88 9.15
N SER A 40 20.46 6.70 9.77
CA SER A 40 20.06 8.03 10.27
C SER A 40 19.53 8.98 9.19
N LEU A 41 19.77 8.67 7.90
CA LEU A 41 19.26 9.42 6.76
C LEU A 41 17.78 9.10 6.45
N VAL A 42 17.27 7.98 6.97
CA VAL A 42 15.93 7.49 6.70
C VAL A 42 15.01 7.88 7.85
N GLN A 43 13.97 8.65 7.55
CA GLN A 43 12.92 8.99 8.49
C GLN A 43 11.70 8.12 8.26
N THR A 44 10.88 7.96 9.29
CA THR A 44 9.55 7.36 9.18
C THR A 44 8.50 8.45 9.19
N LYS A 45 7.59 8.42 8.23
CA LYS A 45 6.43 9.30 8.14
C LYS A 45 5.17 8.47 8.35
N HIS A 46 4.26 8.95 9.20
CA HIS A 46 2.97 8.31 9.47
C HIS A 46 1.82 9.06 8.78
N ASN A 47 0.63 8.45 8.75
CA ASN A 47 -0.58 9.01 8.14
C ASN A 47 -0.42 9.36 6.65
N CYS A 48 0.32 8.52 5.93
CA CYS A 48 0.55 8.65 4.49
C CYS A 48 -0.66 8.15 3.67
N VAL A 49 -0.77 8.62 2.43
CA VAL A 49 -1.72 8.06 1.45
C VAL A 49 -1.03 7.01 0.57
N TRP A 50 0.20 7.30 0.15
CA TRP A 50 1.07 6.41 -0.63
C TRP A 50 2.50 6.47 -0.13
N CYS A 51 3.19 5.33 -0.16
CA CYS A 51 4.65 5.30 -0.06
C CYS A 51 5.23 5.22 -1.46
N ALA A 52 6.12 6.14 -1.81
CA ALA A 52 6.80 6.19 -3.10
C ALA A 52 8.29 5.85 -2.97
N LYS A 53 8.84 5.19 -4.00
CA LYS A 53 10.27 5.10 -4.32
C LYS A 53 10.46 5.73 -5.70
N LEU A 54 11.31 6.74 -5.80
CA LEU A 54 11.62 7.47 -7.03
C LEU A 54 13.08 7.21 -7.41
N MET A 55 13.32 6.90 -8.68
CA MET A 55 14.65 6.96 -9.29
C MET A 55 14.67 8.17 -10.22
N VAL A 56 15.37 9.22 -9.83
CA VAL A 56 15.51 10.45 -10.60
C VAL A 56 16.80 10.36 -11.43
N GLY A 57 16.76 10.72 -12.71
CA GLY A 57 17.81 10.39 -13.68
C GLY A 57 19.25 10.75 -13.26
N ASP A 58 19.44 11.90 -12.61
CA ASP A 58 20.77 12.38 -12.20
C ASP A 58 21.18 11.91 -10.79
N TYR A 59 20.29 11.25 -10.06
CA TYR A 59 20.51 10.86 -8.67
C TYR A 59 21.11 9.45 -8.62
N LYS A 60 22.23 9.31 -7.89
CA LYS A 60 22.88 8.00 -7.67
C LYS A 60 22.06 7.07 -6.79
N THR A 61 21.16 7.63 -5.99
CA THR A 61 20.39 6.94 -4.97
C THR A 61 18.90 7.25 -5.12
N PRO A 62 18.00 6.30 -4.81
CA PRO A 62 16.58 6.54 -4.82
C PRO A 62 16.16 7.60 -3.78
N ILE A 63 15.10 8.33 -4.12
CA ILE A 63 14.32 9.13 -3.17
C ILE A 63 13.16 8.25 -2.69
N ARG A 64 12.81 8.34 -1.41
CA ARG A 64 11.62 7.71 -0.85
C ARG A 64 10.77 8.78 -0.20
N GLU A 65 9.47 8.81 -0.49
CA GLU A 65 8.57 9.86 -0.03
C GLU A 65 7.21 9.31 0.39
N CYS A 66 6.64 9.92 1.42
CA CYS A 66 5.22 9.87 1.74
C CYS A 66 4.50 10.91 0.88
N THR A 67 3.60 10.48 -0.01
CA THR A 67 2.95 11.38 -0.98
C THR A 67 1.42 11.30 -0.92
N PRO A 68 0.70 12.43 -1.13
CA PRO A 68 -0.75 12.41 -1.31
C PRO A 68 -1.18 11.83 -2.66
N ASN A 69 -0.30 11.84 -3.66
CA ASN A 69 -0.63 11.46 -5.03
C ASN A 69 0.51 10.63 -5.66
N CYS A 70 0.15 9.53 -6.33
CA CYS A 70 1.06 8.69 -7.07
C CYS A 70 0.75 8.69 -8.58
N THR A 71 0.99 9.82 -9.24
CA THR A 71 0.91 9.91 -10.71
C THR A 71 2.14 10.59 -11.28
N PHE A 72 2.39 10.37 -12.57
CA PHE A 72 3.50 11.01 -13.27
C PHE A 72 3.36 12.54 -13.28
N GLU A 73 2.16 13.08 -13.47
CA GLU A 73 1.89 14.52 -13.51
C GLU A 73 2.18 15.23 -12.17
N PHE A 74 2.08 14.48 -11.07
CA PHE A 74 2.44 15.00 -9.75
C PHE A 74 3.96 15.18 -9.64
N TRP A 75 4.73 14.18 -10.08
CA TRP A 75 6.18 14.17 -9.96
C TRP A 75 6.92 14.97 -11.04
N SER A 76 6.36 15.03 -12.24
CA SER A 76 6.95 15.74 -13.39
C SER A 76 7.10 17.24 -13.17
N LYS A 77 6.37 17.82 -12.20
CA LYS A 77 6.54 19.21 -11.74
C LYS A 77 7.86 19.45 -11.01
N ARG A 78 8.44 18.41 -10.40
CA ARG A 78 9.67 18.49 -9.59
C ARG A 78 10.87 17.84 -10.29
N TYR A 79 10.66 16.78 -11.05
CA TYR A 79 11.73 16.03 -11.73
C TYR A 79 11.41 15.87 -13.21
N LEU A 80 12.32 16.33 -14.07
CA LEU A 80 12.17 16.25 -15.54
C LEU A 80 12.23 14.81 -16.05
N SER A 81 13.04 13.96 -15.41
CA SER A 81 13.21 12.55 -15.74
C SER A 81 13.21 11.73 -14.47
N LEU A 82 12.21 10.85 -14.34
CA LEU A 82 12.05 9.96 -13.18
C LEU A 82 11.39 8.65 -13.57
N SER A 83 11.65 7.60 -12.79
CA SER A 83 10.76 6.45 -12.66
C SER A 83 10.28 6.35 -11.22
N TYR A 84 9.04 5.92 -11.01
CA TYR A 84 8.45 5.84 -9.69
C TYR A 84 7.73 4.51 -9.49
N TYR A 85 7.76 4.06 -8.24
CA TYR A 85 6.98 2.95 -7.74
C TYR A 85 6.22 3.41 -6.50
N CYS A 86 4.94 3.07 -6.40
CA CYS A 86 4.16 3.34 -5.20
C CYS A 86 3.44 2.10 -4.70
N CYS A 87 3.13 2.14 -3.40
CA CYS A 87 2.44 1.08 -2.70
C CYS A 87 1.69 1.65 -1.49
N GLN A 88 0.73 0.88 -0.96
CA GLN A 88 -0.17 1.28 0.14
C GLN A 88 -0.11 0.29 1.30
N THR A 89 1.08 -0.24 1.58
CA THR A 89 1.34 -1.10 2.76
C THR A 89 2.46 -0.50 3.61
N ASN A 90 2.40 -0.67 4.92
CA ASN A 90 3.37 -0.04 5.82
C ASN A 90 4.81 -0.40 5.40
N TYR A 91 5.65 0.62 5.24
CA TYR A 91 7.08 0.49 4.92
C TYR A 91 7.37 -0.22 3.59
N CYS A 92 6.40 -0.22 2.67
CA CYS A 92 6.50 -0.96 1.42
C CYS A 92 7.51 -0.37 0.42
N ASN A 93 7.94 0.88 0.63
CA ASN A 93 8.92 1.53 -0.23
C ASN A 93 10.38 1.18 0.11
N THR A 94 10.66 0.18 0.96
CA THR A 94 12.03 -0.32 1.23
C THR A 94 12.70 -0.90 0.00
N SER A 95 12.03 -1.85 -0.67
CA SER A 95 12.55 -2.63 -1.78
C SER A 95 11.37 -3.15 -2.58
N VAL A 96 11.54 -3.33 -3.90
CA VAL A 96 10.49 -3.86 -4.79
C VAL A 96 10.30 -5.35 -4.48
N LYS A 97 9.56 -5.65 -3.40
CA LYS A 97 8.90 -6.94 -3.24
C LYS A 97 7.44 -6.70 -3.61
N THR A 98 7.11 -7.01 -4.85
CA THR A 98 5.74 -7.19 -5.31
C THR A 98 5.15 -8.42 -4.62
N CYS A 99 4.83 -8.30 -3.33
CA CYS A 99 3.96 -9.26 -2.67
C CYS A 99 2.53 -8.94 -3.13
N ILE A 100 2.08 -9.67 -4.15
CA ILE A 100 0.66 -9.78 -4.46
C ILE A 100 0.00 -10.29 -3.18
N ASN A 101 -0.77 -9.42 -2.52
CA ASN A 101 -1.42 -9.76 -1.28
C ASN A 101 -2.63 -10.66 -1.59
N HIS A 102 -2.39 -11.97 -1.72
CA HIS A 102 -3.42 -12.97 -2.02
C HIS A 102 -4.51 -13.05 -0.94
N HIS A 103 -4.33 -12.39 0.20
CA HIS A 103 -5.27 -12.38 1.31
C HIS A 103 -6.67 -11.91 0.90
N MET A 104 -6.79 -10.92 -0.01
CA MET A 104 -8.09 -10.48 -0.53
C MET A 104 -8.76 -11.58 -1.37
N LEU A 105 -7.98 -12.28 -2.19
CA LEU A 105 -8.46 -13.41 -2.98
C LEU A 105 -8.93 -14.55 -2.06
N THR A 106 -8.18 -14.84 -0.99
CA THR A 106 -8.52 -15.89 -0.02
C THR A 106 -9.81 -15.56 0.72
N VAL A 107 -10.01 -14.31 1.16
CA VAL A 107 -11.26 -13.88 1.82
C VAL A 107 -12.46 -14.00 0.89
N ILE A 108 -12.32 -13.63 -0.38
CA ILE A 108 -13.39 -13.78 -1.39
C ILE A 108 -13.73 -15.26 -1.60
N VAL A 109 -12.72 -16.12 -1.79
CA VAL A 109 -12.92 -17.57 -2.00
C VAL A 109 -13.55 -18.24 -0.78
N VAL A 110 -13.11 -17.90 0.44
CA VAL A 110 -13.70 -18.43 1.69
C VAL A 110 -15.14 -17.94 1.85
N THR A 111 -15.42 -16.68 1.57
CA THR A 111 -16.79 -16.12 1.68
C THR A 111 -17.73 -16.80 0.67
N LEU A 112 -17.30 -16.98 -0.58
CA LEU A 112 -18.07 -17.68 -1.61
C LEU A 112 -18.33 -19.14 -1.21
N THR A 113 -17.30 -19.87 -0.77
CA THR A 113 -17.44 -21.27 -0.36
C THR A 113 -18.36 -21.43 0.86
N CYS A 114 -18.29 -20.53 1.84
CA CYS A 114 -19.24 -20.50 2.96
C CYS A 114 -20.67 -20.22 2.49
N PHE A 115 -20.88 -19.25 1.59
CA PHE A 115 -22.20 -18.91 1.07
C PHE A 115 -22.84 -20.08 0.31
N PHE A 116 -22.08 -20.77 -0.56
CA PHE A 116 -22.57 -21.95 -1.28
C PHE A 116 -22.87 -23.13 -0.34
N ARG A 117 -22.06 -23.36 0.70
CA ARG A 117 -22.33 -24.43 1.68
C ARG A 117 -23.60 -24.18 2.51
N VAL A 118 -23.91 -22.93 2.84
CA VAL A 118 -25.13 -22.58 3.59
C VAL A 118 -26.39 -22.68 2.72
N LYS A 119 -26.29 -22.42 1.40
CA LYS A 119 -27.43 -22.58 0.48
C LYS A 119 -27.73 -24.02 0.05
N MET A 120 -26.78 -24.94 0.20
CA MET A 120 -26.96 -26.37 -0.12
C MET A 120 -27.40 -27.24 1.07
N LYS A 121 -27.69 -26.63 2.22
CA LYS A 121 -28.31 -27.27 3.41
C LYS A 121 -29.65 -26.61 3.70
#